data_AF-G4RJG8-F1
#
_entry.id   AF-G4RJG8-F1
#
_cell.length_a   1.000
_cell.length_b   1.000
_cell.length_c   1.000
_cell.angle_alpha   90.00
_cell.angle_beta   90.00
_cell.angle_gamma   90.00
#
_symmetry.space_group_name_H-M   'P 1'
#
loop_
_entity.id
_entity.type
_entity.pdbx_description
1 polymer ?
#
loop_
_entity_poly.entity_id
_entity_poly.type
_entity_poly.pdbx_seq_one_letter_code
_entity_poly.pdbx_strand_id
1 'polypeptide(L)'
;MGAPGHISRGHLQLHSRGITLIRPAPLPLMLEILAFLASVALIIGGTLSRKIDVAASLAAGALLYGAMTLGPRALEATISSFNYSMFEVLSSLILAMALGYLMRMRREAIASGLIAVGPRFAAFAIPAAIGLLPMPGGAYISAVVADPLYNKMGLGGAQRSFLNYWMRHIWIPIWPLFQGVLITAAVLNVPVLRVISWSWPASVAALVAGVAVGAREVRRAEAEGRLKDLVSLWPLLAVAALSLIAPIYIAVAAALALFVAVHRPGGPAMAEAFRYALTPRIMAIIVFSLMFSEYIRASGLSELLASRLGAAAPLAAFLVPFLVGLATGVEFTFAALAFPPLAPLLHGYRLAVAFLGGFLGVMLSPAHSCFVLTTDYYKAEYRDVYRLLIRAMLAALAAGLPLFWALGALSPA
;
A
#
# COMPACT_ATOMS: atom_id res chain seq x y z
N MET A 1 83.00 18.42 -25.15
CA MET A 1 82.15 19.15 -26.12
C MET A 1 80.72 18.89 -25.68
N GLY A 2 79.92 19.80 -25.13
CA GLY A 2 79.78 21.24 -25.34
C GLY A 2 78.27 21.44 -25.54
N ALA A 3 77.58 21.97 -24.51
CA ALA A 3 76.14 22.31 -24.56
C ALA A 3 75.87 23.42 -25.59
N PRO A 4 74.62 23.64 -26.02
CA PRO A 4 73.70 24.58 -25.32
C PRO A 4 72.21 24.12 -25.41
N GLY A 5 71.18 24.66 -24.75
CA GLY A 5 70.93 25.82 -23.89
C GLY A 5 69.41 26.09 -23.87
N HIS A 6 68.87 26.53 -22.71
CA HIS A 6 67.61 27.25 -22.38
C HIS A 6 66.30 26.98 -23.18
N ILE A 7 65.10 26.93 -22.57
CA ILE A 7 64.30 28.08 -22.07
C ILE A 7 63.12 27.58 -21.20
N SER A 8 62.82 28.33 -20.14
CA SER A 8 61.70 28.17 -19.19
C SER A 8 60.33 28.46 -19.82
N ARG A 9 59.26 27.76 -19.40
CA ARG A 9 57.89 28.30 -19.34
C ARG A 9 57.05 27.55 -18.29
N GLY A 10 56.66 28.26 -17.25
CA GLY A 10 55.67 27.79 -16.28
C GLY A 10 54.28 27.68 -16.93
N HIS A 11 53.56 26.61 -16.63
CA HIS A 11 52.15 26.49 -16.95
C HIS A 11 51.32 26.58 -15.67
N LEU A 12 50.60 27.69 -15.54
CA LEU A 12 49.42 27.82 -14.68
C LEU A 12 48.46 26.66 -14.98
N GLN A 13 48.15 25.83 -13.98
CA GLN A 13 46.95 24.99 -14.01
C GLN A 13 45.74 25.85 -13.64
N LEU A 14 45.06 26.37 -14.65
CA LEU A 14 43.71 26.92 -14.52
C LEU A 14 42.72 25.77 -14.32
N HIS A 15 42.21 25.61 -13.09
CA HIS A 15 41.04 24.78 -12.81
C HIS A 15 39.81 25.40 -13.48
N SER A 16 39.46 24.94 -14.68
CA SER A 16 38.14 25.20 -15.25
C SER A 16 37.11 24.34 -14.51
N ARG A 17 36.34 24.97 -13.60
CA ARG A 17 35.09 24.39 -13.09
C ARG A 17 34.13 24.21 -14.25
N GLY A 18 34.06 22.99 -14.79
CA GLY A 18 33.05 22.61 -15.76
C GLY A 18 31.68 22.66 -15.10
N ILE A 19 30.85 23.60 -15.54
CA ILE A 19 29.41 23.56 -15.33
C ILE A 19 28.89 22.34 -16.08
N THR A 20 28.42 21.33 -15.35
CA THR A 20 27.80 20.14 -15.94
C THR A 20 26.47 20.54 -16.57
N LEU A 21 26.52 20.97 -17.83
CA LEU A 21 25.34 21.14 -18.67
C LEU A 21 24.62 19.79 -18.75
N ILE A 22 23.40 19.74 -18.20
CA ILE A 22 22.49 18.61 -18.32
C ILE A 22 22.22 18.44 -19.81
N ARG A 23 22.90 17.49 -20.46
CA ARG A 23 22.65 17.17 -21.86
C ARG A 23 21.20 16.69 -22.00
N PRO A 24 20.45 17.16 -23.01
CA PRO A 24 19.12 16.64 -23.28
C PRO A 24 19.20 15.15 -23.51
N ALA A 25 18.26 14.42 -22.91
CA ALA A 25 18.16 12.99 -23.06
C ALA A 25 17.93 12.61 -24.54
N PRO A 26 18.46 11.49 -25.04
CA PRO A 26 18.16 11.02 -26.39
C PRO A 26 16.63 10.96 -26.61
N LEU A 27 16.15 11.34 -27.80
CA LEU A 27 14.72 11.40 -28.17
C LEU A 27 13.83 10.24 -27.68
N PRO A 28 14.24 8.95 -27.78
CA PRO A 28 13.46 7.86 -27.21
C PRO A 28 13.22 8.07 -25.71
N LEU A 29 14.25 8.46 -24.95
CA LEU A 29 14.25 8.66 -23.49
C LEU A 29 13.27 9.73 -22.96
N MET A 30 12.97 10.74 -23.79
CA MET A 30 11.95 11.74 -23.45
C MET A 30 10.54 11.17 -23.64
N LEU A 31 10.36 10.24 -24.57
CA LEU A 31 9.07 9.64 -24.88
C LEU A 31 8.58 8.75 -23.74
N GLU A 32 9.41 7.92 -23.09
CA GLU A 32 8.92 7.06 -22.00
C GLU A 32 8.51 7.88 -20.78
N ILE A 33 9.26 8.93 -20.43
CA ILE A 33 8.88 9.84 -19.34
C ILE A 33 7.58 10.57 -19.67
N LEU A 34 7.46 11.13 -20.88
CA LEU A 34 6.24 11.85 -21.29
C LEU A 34 5.04 10.91 -21.37
N ALA A 35 5.21 9.70 -21.91
CA ALA A 35 4.18 8.67 -21.97
C ALA A 35 3.75 8.21 -20.57
N PHE A 36 4.71 8.04 -19.65
CA PHE A 36 4.42 7.71 -18.26
C PHE A 36 3.61 8.81 -17.58
N LEU A 37 4.05 10.07 -17.69
CA LEU A 37 3.35 11.22 -17.12
C LEU A 37 1.95 11.38 -17.71
N ALA A 38 1.80 11.22 -19.04
CA ALA A 38 0.50 11.26 -19.69
C ALA A 38 -0.42 10.13 -19.22
N SER A 39 0.10 8.91 -19.07
CA SER A 39 -0.65 7.75 -18.60
C SER A 39 -1.08 7.91 -17.15
N VAL A 40 -0.18 8.36 -16.27
CA VAL A 40 -0.49 8.65 -14.86
C VAL A 40 -1.50 9.79 -14.75
N ALA A 41 -1.35 10.86 -15.53
CA ALA A 41 -2.30 11.96 -15.56
C ALA A 41 -3.69 11.50 -16.03
N LEU A 42 -3.76 10.62 -17.03
CA LEU A 42 -5.02 10.01 -17.48
C LEU A 42 -5.65 9.15 -16.39
N ILE A 43 -4.86 8.31 -15.71
CA ILE A 43 -5.36 7.44 -14.62
C ILE A 43 -5.90 8.30 -13.46
N ILE A 44 -5.13 9.30 -13.04
CA ILE A 44 -5.50 10.22 -11.96
C ILE A 44 -6.72 11.05 -12.36
N GLY A 45 -6.72 11.66 -13.55
CA GLY A 45 -7.82 12.47 -14.06
C GLY A 45 -9.11 11.67 -14.22
N GLY A 46 -9.02 10.44 -14.75
CA GLY A 46 -10.14 9.51 -14.85
C GLY A 46 -10.72 9.15 -13.47
N THR A 47 -9.85 8.79 -12.53
CA THR A 47 -10.24 8.47 -11.15
C THR A 47 -10.88 9.65 -10.43
N LEU A 48 -10.31 10.85 -10.56
CA LEU A 48 -10.81 12.08 -9.92
C LEU A 48 -12.09 12.61 -10.55
N SER A 49 -12.35 12.33 -11.83
CA SER A 49 -13.58 12.76 -12.51
C SER A 49 -14.85 12.20 -11.89
N ARG A 50 -14.73 11.09 -11.13
CA ARG A 50 -15.84 10.25 -10.63
C ARG A 50 -16.78 9.70 -11.71
N LYS A 51 -16.48 9.93 -12.99
CA LYS A 51 -17.26 9.45 -14.14
C LYS A 51 -16.73 8.13 -14.69
N ILE A 52 -15.43 7.90 -14.56
CA ILE A 52 -14.73 6.72 -15.08
C ILE A 52 -14.33 5.85 -13.89
N ASP A 53 -14.61 4.54 -13.99
CA ASP A 53 -14.19 3.60 -12.96
C ASP A 53 -12.65 3.52 -12.88
N VAL A 54 -12.13 3.25 -11.68
CA VAL A 54 -10.68 3.11 -11.44
C VAL A 54 -10.08 2.01 -12.32
N ALA A 55 -10.79 0.88 -12.51
CA ALA A 55 -10.33 -0.21 -13.35
C ALA A 55 -10.21 0.23 -14.82
N ALA A 56 -11.17 0.99 -15.33
CA ALA A 56 -11.16 1.51 -16.69
C ALA A 56 -10.08 2.58 -16.88
N SER A 57 -9.90 3.47 -15.90
CA SER A 57 -8.85 4.49 -15.92
C SER A 57 -7.46 3.85 -15.96
N LEU A 58 -7.25 2.81 -15.14
CA LEU A 58 -6.02 2.04 -15.11
C LEU A 58 -5.77 1.29 -16.43
N ALA A 59 -6.79 0.62 -16.96
CA ALA A 59 -6.72 -0.07 -18.26
C ALA A 59 -6.31 0.90 -19.38
N ALA A 60 -6.98 2.05 -19.46
CA ALA A 60 -6.70 3.06 -20.45
C ALA A 60 -5.26 3.61 -20.32
N GLY A 61 -4.81 3.91 -19.10
CA GLY A 61 -3.44 4.36 -18.86
C GLY A 61 -2.38 3.31 -19.20
N ALA A 62 -2.62 2.05 -18.83
CA ALA A 62 -1.70 0.95 -19.15
C ALA A 62 -1.58 0.74 -20.66
N LEU A 63 -2.71 0.70 -21.37
CA LEU A 63 -2.75 0.52 -22.81
C LEU A 63 -2.15 1.72 -23.55
N LEU A 64 -2.41 2.94 -23.11
CA LEU A 64 -1.79 4.16 -23.65
C LEU A 64 -0.27 4.09 -23.53
N TYR A 65 0.25 3.76 -22.34
CA TYR A 65 1.69 3.64 -22.12
C TYR A 65 2.33 2.61 -23.03
N GLY A 66 1.74 1.40 -23.10
CA GLY A 66 2.23 0.32 -23.96
C GLY A 66 2.24 0.71 -25.44
N ALA A 67 1.17 1.36 -25.91
CA ALA A 67 1.06 1.84 -27.29
C ALA A 67 2.13 2.89 -27.63
N MET A 68 2.40 3.83 -26.71
CA MET A 68 3.37 4.92 -26.93
C MET A 68 4.83 4.48 -26.84
N THR A 69 5.14 3.48 -25.99
CA THR A 69 6.54 3.12 -25.67
C THR A 69 7.02 1.82 -26.31
N LEU A 70 6.13 0.84 -26.47
CA LEU A 70 6.51 -0.51 -26.92
C LEU A 70 6.12 -0.79 -28.37
N GLY A 71 5.11 -0.09 -28.92
CA GLY A 71 4.62 -0.34 -30.27
C GLY A 71 4.27 -1.82 -30.48
N PRO A 72 4.82 -2.51 -31.50
CA PRO A 72 4.57 -3.94 -31.73
C PRO A 72 4.99 -4.86 -30.56
N ARG A 73 6.00 -4.46 -29.77
CA ARG A 73 6.47 -5.22 -28.59
C ARG A 73 5.45 -5.22 -27.45
N ALA A 74 4.41 -4.37 -27.53
CA ALA A 74 3.34 -4.35 -26.53
C ALA A 74 2.62 -5.70 -26.44
N LEU A 75 2.46 -6.42 -27.55
CA LEU A 75 1.82 -7.75 -27.54
C LEU A 75 2.66 -8.78 -26.75
N GLU A 76 3.96 -8.82 -27.01
CA GLU A 76 4.90 -9.69 -26.29
C GLU A 76 4.91 -9.37 -24.79
N ALA A 77 4.97 -8.08 -24.44
CA ALA A 77 4.92 -7.64 -23.05
C ALA A 77 3.56 -7.95 -22.40
N THR A 78 2.45 -7.85 -23.15
CA THR A 78 1.11 -8.24 -22.66
C THR A 78 1.11 -9.71 -22.28
N ILE A 79 1.55 -10.58 -23.18
CA ILE A 79 1.60 -12.03 -22.95
C ILE A 79 2.53 -12.34 -21.77
N SER A 80 3.69 -11.69 -21.70
CA SER A 80 4.67 -11.85 -20.62
C SER A 80 4.14 -11.43 -19.24
N SER A 81 3.16 -10.52 -19.20
CA SER A 81 2.52 -10.11 -17.95
C SER A 81 1.67 -11.22 -17.31
N PHE A 82 1.16 -12.18 -18.09
CA PHE A 82 0.41 -13.35 -17.60
C PHE A 82 1.36 -14.44 -17.10
N ASN A 83 2.12 -14.11 -16.07
CA ASN A 83 3.13 -14.97 -15.47
C ASN A 83 2.69 -15.53 -14.10
N TYR A 84 3.58 -16.30 -13.48
CA TYR A 84 3.34 -16.90 -12.16
C TYR A 84 3.03 -15.85 -11.08
N SER A 85 3.67 -14.68 -11.11
CA SER A 85 3.40 -13.60 -10.15
C SER A 85 1.96 -13.09 -10.29
N MET A 86 1.44 -12.93 -11.51
CA MET A 86 0.05 -12.56 -11.72
C MET A 86 -0.91 -13.63 -11.20
N PHE A 87 -0.63 -14.90 -11.48
CA PHE A 87 -1.39 -16.03 -10.93
C PHE A 87 -1.40 -15.99 -9.40
N GLU A 88 -0.23 -15.86 -8.77
CA GLU A 88 -0.09 -15.83 -7.31
C GLU A 88 -0.88 -14.67 -6.69
N VAL A 89 -0.79 -13.46 -7.24
CA VAL A 89 -1.52 -12.29 -6.75
C VAL A 89 -3.04 -12.47 -6.90
N LEU A 90 -3.52 -12.89 -8.08
CA LEU A 90 -4.94 -13.07 -8.35
C LEU A 90 -5.54 -14.16 -7.47
N SER A 91 -4.93 -15.36 -7.45
CA SER A 91 -5.42 -16.49 -6.65
C SER A 91 -5.41 -16.17 -5.16
N SER A 92 -4.32 -15.56 -4.65
CA SER A 92 -4.24 -15.17 -3.24
C SER A 92 -5.33 -14.19 -2.86
N LEU A 93 -5.57 -13.16 -3.68
CA LEU A 93 -6.57 -12.15 -3.36
C LEU A 93 -8.00 -12.72 -3.43
N ILE A 94 -8.32 -13.51 -4.45
CA ILE A 94 -9.65 -14.13 -4.57
C ILE A 94 -9.95 -14.98 -3.33
N LEU A 95 -9.01 -15.84 -2.94
CA LEU A 95 -9.15 -16.69 -1.76
C LEU A 95 -9.22 -15.88 -0.47
N ALA A 96 -8.42 -14.81 -0.36
CA ALA A 96 -8.38 -13.93 0.79
C ALA A 96 -9.68 -13.15 0.94
N MET A 97 -10.25 -12.66 -0.15
CA MET A 97 -11.54 -11.98 -0.16
C MET A 97 -12.68 -12.93 0.20
N ALA A 98 -12.66 -14.17 -0.30
CA ALA A 98 -13.64 -15.18 0.07
C ALA A 98 -13.56 -15.50 1.57
N LEU A 99 -12.35 -15.69 2.10
CA LEU A 99 -12.11 -15.86 3.54
C LEU A 99 -12.60 -14.64 4.34
N GLY A 100 -12.26 -13.43 3.90
CA GLY A 100 -12.67 -12.18 4.53
C GLY A 100 -14.19 -12.02 4.58
N TYR A 101 -14.88 -12.37 3.49
CA TYR A 101 -16.34 -12.37 3.42
C TYR A 101 -16.96 -13.31 4.47
N LEU A 102 -16.46 -14.54 4.57
CA LEU A 102 -16.96 -15.52 5.54
C LEU A 102 -16.68 -15.10 6.99
N MET A 103 -15.48 -14.55 7.25
CA MET A 103 -15.09 -14.05 8.57
C MET A 103 -15.92 -12.84 9.01
N ARG A 104 -16.46 -12.04 8.08
CA ARG A 104 -17.34 -10.92 8.39
C ARG A 104 -18.53 -11.33 9.27
N MET A 105 -19.00 -12.57 9.14
CA MET A 105 -20.11 -13.13 9.93
C MET A 105 -19.75 -13.39 11.40
N ARG A 106 -18.48 -13.25 11.78
CA ARG A 106 -17.94 -13.46 13.14
C ARG A 106 -17.50 -12.14 13.81
N ARG A 107 -17.78 -10.98 13.19
CA ARG A 107 -17.27 -9.67 13.63
C ARG A 107 -17.66 -9.30 15.07
N GLU A 108 -18.85 -9.69 15.52
CA GLU A 108 -19.32 -9.43 16.89
C GLU A 108 -18.52 -10.25 17.91
N ALA A 109 -18.17 -11.50 17.57
CA ALA A 109 -17.32 -12.34 18.41
C ALA A 109 -15.88 -11.80 18.47
N ILE A 110 -15.33 -11.33 17.34
CA ILE A 110 -14.03 -10.66 17.32
C ILE A 110 -14.04 -9.45 18.26
N ALA A 111 -15.07 -8.59 18.18
CA ALA A 111 -15.18 -7.42 19.04
C ALA A 111 -15.31 -7.79 20.52
N SER A 112 -16.16 -8.78 20.85
CA SER A 112 -16.31 -9.32 22.21
C SER A 112 -14.97 -9.81 22.79
N GLY A 113 -14.19 -10.57 22.01
CA GLY A 113 -12.88 -11.06 22.44
C GLY A 113 -11.91 -9.91 22.73
N LEU A 114 -11.86 -8.90 21.85
CA LEU A 114 -10.97 -7.75 22.03
C LEU A 114 -11.40 -6.86 23.21
N ILE A 115 -12.70 -6.68 23.43
CA ILE A 115 -13.25 -5.96 24.60
C ILE A 115 -12.84 -6.66 25.90
N ALA A 116 -12.84 -8.01 25.93
CA ALA A 116 -12.44 -8.79 27.09
C ALA A 116 -10.97 -8.55 27.52
N VAL A 117 -10.08 -8.26 26.56
CA VAL A 117 -8.68 -7.88 26.85
C VAL A 117 -8.63 -6.50 27.52
N GLY A 118 -9.51 -5.59 27.10
CA GLY A 118 -9.65 -4.29 27.72
C GLY A 118 -10.38 -3.31 26.80
N PRO A 119 -11.39 -2.56 27.27
CA PRO A 119 -12.14 -1.61 26.46
C PRO A 119 -11.26 -0.55 25.75
N ARG A 120 -10.23 -0.03 26.43
CA ARG A 120 -9.29 0.95 25.84
C ARG A 120 -8.46 0.34 24.71
N PHE A 121 -8.01 -0.90 24.87
CA PHE A 121 -7.30 -1.63 23.83
C PHE A 121 -8.23 -1.92 22.65
N ALA A 122 -9.44 -2.40 22.93
CA ALA A 122 -10.45 -2.72 21.92
C ALA A 122 -10.82 -1.54 21.02
N ALA A 123 -10.80 -0.31 21.53
CA ALA A 123 -11.03 0.89 20.74
C ALA A 123 -10.05 1.03 19.55
N PHE A 124 -8.80 0.57 19.71
CA PHE A 124 -7.83 0.53 18.62
C PHE A 124 -7.85 -0.81 17.87
N ALA A 125 -8.00 -1.90 18.63
CA ALA A 125 -7.84 -3.24 18.11
C ALA A 125 -9.02 -3.70 17.24
N ILE A 126 -10.25 -3.23 17.49
CA ILE A 126 -11.42 -3.61 16.68
C ILE A 126 -11.24 -3.14 15.23
N PRO A 127 -11.00 -1.85 14.94
CA PRO A 127 -10.74 -1.44 13.55
C PRO A 127 -9.51 -2.11 12.96
N ALA A 128 -8.43 -2.26 13.75
CA ALA A 128 -7.22 -2.93 13.29
C ALA A 128 -7.46 -4.40 12.90
N ALA A 129 -8.24 -5.14 13.67
CA ALA A 129 -8.55 -6.55 13.38
C ALA A 129 -9.46 -6.69 12.16
N ILE A 130 -10.50 -5.85 12.05
CA ILE A 130 -11.37 -5.83 10.87
C ILE A 130 -10.61 -5.35 9.63
N GLY A 131 -9.60 -4.50 9.81
CA GLY A 131 -8.69 -4.07 8.75
C GLY A 131 -7.93 -5.19 8.06
N LEU A 132 -7.61 -6.28 8.78
CA LEU A 132 -6.93 -7.45 8.21
C LEU A 132 -7.80 -8.22 7.18
N LEU A 133 -9.10 -7.93 7.12
CA LEU A 133 -10.02 -8.55 6.16
C LEU A 133 -10.00 -7.77 4.83
N PRO A 134 -9.58 -8.39 3.71
CA PRO A 134 -9.65 -7.75 2.40
C PRO A 134 -11.10 -7.72 1.93
N MET A 135 -11.78 -6.61 2.20
CA MET A 135 -13.18 -6.42 1.82
C MET A 135 -13.51 -4.96 1.49
N PRO A 136 -14.02 -4.66 0.28
CA PRO A 136 -14.72 -3.41 -0.01
C PRO A 136 -15.78 -3.06 1.05
N GLY A 137 -15.83 -1.78 1.45
CA GLY A 137 -16.77 -1.30 2.49
C GLY A 137 -16.41 -1.70 3.92
N GLY A 138 -15.22 -2.29 4.14
CA GLY A 138 -14.77 -2.72 5.46
C GLY A 138 -14.77 -1.63 6.53
N ALA A 139 -14.61 -0.34 6.15
CA ALA A 139 -14.64 0.77 7.09
C ALA A 139 -16.02 1.04 7.70
N TYR A 140 -17.09 0.82 6.93
CA TYR A 140 -18.46 0.89 7.46
C TYR A 140 -18.70 -0.26 8.44
N ILE A 141 -18.24 -1.47 8.09
CA ILE A 141 -18.38 -2.64 8.96
C ILE A 141 -17.60 -2.45 10.27
N SER A 142 -16.34 -2.01 10.20
CA SER A 142 -15.56 -1.72 11.42
C SER A 142 -16.18 -0.60 12.23
N ALA A 143 -16.77 0.41 11.57
CA ALA A 143 -17.47 1.50 12.25
C ALA A 143 -18.67 0.98 13.05
N VAL A 144 -19.55 0.18 12.43
CA VAL A 144 -20.73 -0.42 13.08
C VAL A 144 -20.33 -1.31 14.25
N VAL A 145 -19.26 -2.09 14.10
CA VAL A 145 -18.79 -3.01 15.14
C VAL A 145 -18.17 -2.26 16.32
N ALA A 146 -17.43 -1.18 16.07
CA ALA A 146 -16.80 -0.39 17.12
C ALA A 146 -17.75 0.62 17.79
N ASP A 147 -18.86 1.00 17.13
CA ASP A 147 -19.75 2.07 17.59
C ASP A 147 -20.33 1.87 19.00
N PRO A 148 -20.81 0.66 19.39
CA PRO A 148 -21.31 0.46 20.75
C PRO A 148 -20.26 0.76 21.83
N LEU A 149 -18.99 0.41 21.57
CA LEU A 149 -17.88 0.71 22.48
C LEU A 149 -17.55 2.21 22.49
N TYR A 150 -17.47 2.82 21.31
CA TYR A 150 -17.19 4.26 21.19
C TYR A 150 -18.28 5.13 21.83
N ASN A 151 -19.54 4.71 21.76
CA ASN A 151 -20.67 5.34 22.46
C ASN A 151 -20.45 5.31 23.97
N LYS A 152 -20.12 4.15 24.54
CA LYS A 152 -19.83 4.00 25.98
C LYS A 152 -18.63 4.84 26.43
N MET A 153 -17.66 5.07 25.55
CA MET A 153 -16.51 5.94 25.81
C MET A 153 -16.83 7.44 25.68
N GLY A 154 -18.01 7.81 25.21
CA GLY A 154 -18.38 9.22 25.00
C GLY A 154 -17.52 9.92 23.94
N LEU A 155 -17.03 9.18 22.93
CA LEU A 155 -16.23 9.78 21.85
C LEU A 155 -17.14 10.57 20.90
N GLY A 156 -16.69 11.75 20.46
CA GLY A 156 -17.33 12.53 19.40
C GLY A 156 -17.05 11.96 18.00
N GLY A 157 -17.84 12.38 17.01
CA GLY A 157 -17.77 11.84 15.65
C GLY A 157 -16.36 11.88 15.04
N ALA A 158 -15.64 13.00 15.22
CA ALA A 158 -14.29 13.14 14.67
C ALA A 158 -13.28 12.13 15.25
N GLN A 159 -13.34 11.86 16.55
CA GLN A 159 -12.47 10.89 17.22
C GLN A 159 -12.78 9.46 16.77
N ARG A 160 -14.07 9.12 16.64
CA ARG A 160 -14.52 7.81 16.15
C ARG A 160 -14.09 7.55 14.72
N SER A 161 -14.31 8.54 13.84
CA SER A 161 -13.87 8.48 12.44
C SER A 161 -12.35 8.34 12.35
N PHE A 162 -11.59 9.11 13.11
CA PHE A 162 -10.13 8.99 13.13
C PHE A 162 -9.66 7.61 13.59
N LEU A 163 -10.14 7.12 14.74
CA LEU A 163 -9.73 5.82 15.28
C LEU A 163 -10.10 4.69 14.32
N ASN A 164 -11.35 4.68 13.82
CA ASN A 164 -11.80 3.66 12.89
C ASN A 164 -11.00 3.70 11.58
N TYR A 165 -10.81 4.89 11.02
CA TYR A 165 -10.12 5.04 9.75
C TYR A 165 -8.63 4.72 9.85
N TRP A 166 -7.91 5.33 10.80
CA TRP A 166 -6.47 5.15 10.89
C TRP A 166 -6.08 3.74 11.32
N MET A 167 -6.69 3.22 12.38
CA MET A 167 -6.31 1.93 12.94
C MET A 167 -6.62 0.77 12.00
N ARG A 168 -7.62 0.90 11.11
CA ARG A 168 -7.91 -0.11 10.08
C ARG A 168 -6.77 -0.29 9.09
N HIS A 169 -5.98 0.74 8.81
CA HIS A 169 -5.00 0.75 7.72
C HIS A 169 -3.55 0.56 8.18
N ILE A 170 -3.27 0.42 9.49
CA ILE A 170 -1.90 0.28 10.01
C ILE A 170 -1.16 -0.94 9.44
N TRP A 171 -1.91 -1.94 8.97
CA TRP A 171 -1.36 -3.18 8.41
C TRP A 171 -0.99 -3.06 6.93
N ILE A 172 -1.32 -1.95 6.24
CA ILE A 172 -1.10 -1.75 4.79
C ILE A 172 0.30 -2.20 4.34
N PRO A 173 1.37 -1.81 5.04
CA PRO A 173 2.72 -2.22 4.67
C PRO A 173 3.06 -3.70 4.88
N ILE A 174 2.43 -4.41 5.82
CA ILE A 174 2.92 -5.74 6.28
C ILE A 174 1.95 -6.90 6.14
N TRP A 175 0.67 -6.67 5.88
CA TRP A 175 -0.26 -7.78 5.82
C TRP A 175 -0.10 -8.58 4.52
N PRO A 176 0.16 -9.90 4.56
CA PRO A 176 0.38 -10.70 3.36
C PRO A 176 -0.80 -10.69 2.37
N LEU A 177 -2.02 -10.43 2.84
CA LEU A 177 -3.22 -10.43 2.00
C LEU A 177 -3.55 -9.06 1.41
N PHE A 178 -2.80 -8.02 1.77
CA PHE A 178 -3.05 -6.71 1.22
C PHE A 178 -2.50 -6.59 -0.19
N GLN A 179 -3.34 -6.06 -1.07
CA GLN A 179 -3.07 -5.91 -2.49
C GLN A 179 -1.78 -5.13 -2.74
N GLY A 180 -1.49 -4.10 -1.94
CA GLY A 180 -0.24 -3.36 -2.03
C GLY A 180 1.00 -4.23 -1.82
N VAL A 181 0.98 -5.12 -0.83
CA VAL A 181 2.08 -6.06 -0.54
C VAL A 181 2.24 -7.08 -1.67
N LEU A 182 1.14 -7.68 -2.11
CA LEU A 182 1.11 -8.67 -3.20
C LEU A 182 1.62 -8.09 -4.53
N ILE A 183 1.13 -6.90 -4.91
CA ILE A 183 1.58 -6.20 -6.13
C ILE A 183 3.06 -5.84 -6.00
N THR A 184 3.51 -5.35 -4.83
CA THR A 184 4.93 -5.02 -4.62
C THR A 184 5.82 -6.25 -4.77
N ALA A 185 5.41 -7.40 -4.24
CA ALA A 185 6.15 -8.66 -4.37
C ALA A 185 6.31 -9.05 -5.85
N ALA A 186 5.24 -8.91 -6.63
CA ALA A 186 5.27 -9.15 -8.08
C ALA A 186 6.15 -8.14 -8.84
N VAL A 187 6.00 -6.84 -8.55
CA VAL A 187 6.76 -5.74 -9.18
C VAL A 187 8.27 -5.88 -8.93
N LEU A 188 8.65 -6.21 -7.69
CA LEU A 188 10.06 -6.35 -7.29
C LEU A 188 10.61 -7.76 -7.54
N ASN A 189 9.78 -8.69 -7.99
CA ASN A 189 10.11 -10.10 -8.19
C ASN A 189 10.78 -10.73 -6.95
N VAL A 190 10.17 -10.54 -5.77
CA VAL A 190 10.64 -11.08 -4.48
C VAL A 190 9.49 -11.75 -3.73
N PRO A 191 9.77 -12.71 -2.82
CA PRO A 191 8.73 -13.31 -1.99
C PRO A 191 8.01 -12.27 -1.12
N VAL A 192 6.72 -12.48 -0.83
CA VAL A 192 5.89 -11.62 0.04
C VAL A 192 6.56 -11.36 1.40
N LEU A 193 7.15 -12.38 2.01
CA LEU A 193 7.87 -12.23 3.28
C LEU A 193 9.04 -11.25 3.19
N ARG A 194 9.70 -11.16 2.04
CA ARG A 194 10.78 -10.20 1.84
C ARG A 194 10.24 -8.77 1.81
N VAL A 195 9.12 -8.55 1.11
CA VAL A 195 8.41 -7.25 1.14
C VAL A 195 8.09 -6.85 2.59
N ILE A 196 7.48 -7.77 3.35
CA ILE A 196 7.11 -7.54 4.76
C ILE A 196 8.34 -7.23 5.62
N SER A 197 9.44 -7.98 5.44
CA SER A 197 10.70 -7.76 6.18
C SER A 197 11.32 -6.39 5.89
N TRP A 198 11.06 -5.81 4.73
CA TRP A 198 11.55 -4.50 4.34
C TRP A 198 10.59 -3.37 4.68
N SER A 199 9.29 -3.63 4.77
CA SER A 199 8.24 -2.61 4.94
C SER A 199 7.72 -2.46 6.38
N TRP A 200 7.99 -3.40 7.28
CA TRP A 200 7.50 -3.37 8.68
C TRP A 200 7.75 -2.06 9.44
N PRO A 201 8.84 -1.31 9.24
CA PRO A 201 9.05 -0.06 9.95
C PRO A 201 7.94 0.97 9.65
N ALA A 202 7.36 0.93 8.44
CA ALA A 202 6.25 1.80 8.07
C ALA A 202 4.98 1.49 8.87
N SER A 203 4.68 0.20 9.10
CA SER A 203 3.55 -0.21 9.94
C SER A 203 3.75 0.17 11.41
N VAL A 204 4.99 0.09 11.92
CA VAL A 204 5.30 0.57 13.26
C VAL A 204 5.10 2.08 13.36
N ALA A 205 5.56 2.85 12.38
CA ALA A 205 5.32 4.29 12.34
C ALA A 205 3.82 4.62 12.31
N ALA A 206 3.03 3.90 11.50
CA ALA A 206 1.58 4.06 11.43
C ALA A 206 0.87 3.69 12.75
N LEU A 207 1.26 2.59 13.39
CA LEU A 207 0.73 2.15 14.68
C LEU A 207 1.05 3.17 15.78
N VAL A 208 2.32 3.57 15.91
CA VAL A 208 2.77 4.54 16.92
C VAL A 208 2.03 5.86 16.73
N ALA A 209 1.89 6.36 15.51
CA ALA A 209 1.14 7.57 15.21
C ALA A 209 -0.34 7.48 15.62
N GLY A 210 -1.00 6.38 15.25
CA GLY A 210 -2.41 6.15 15.56
C GLY A 210 -2.66 6.11 17.07
N VAL A 211 -1.79 5.39 17.80
CA VAL A 211 -1.86 5.31 19.26
C VAL A 211 -1.50 6.65 19.91
N ALA A 212 -0.45 7.34 19.47
CA ALA A 212 -0.01 8.60 20.07
C ALA A 212 -1.09 9.70 19.98
N VAL A 213 -1.81 9.77 18.86
CA VAL A 213 -2.92 10.71 18.68
C VAL A 213 -4.18 10.20 19.38
N GLY A 214 -4.56 8.93 19.18
CA GLY A 214 -5.81 8.38 19.68
C GLY A 214 -5.85 8.13 21.20
N ALA A 215 -4.71 7.87 21.85
CA ALA A 215 -4.67 7.53 23.28
C ALA A 215 -5.14 8.68 24.18
N ARG A 216 -4.98 9.92 23.72
CA ARG A 216 -5.48 11.12 24.40
C ARG A 216 -7.01 11.24 24.29
N GLU A 217 -7.61 10.63 23.27
CA GLU A 217 -9.03 10.69 22.99
C GLU A 217 -9.79 9.53 23.68
N VAL A 218 -9.18 8.34 23.75
CA VAL A 218 -9.82 7.13 24.30
C VAL A 218 -9.97 7.20 25.82
N ARG A 219 -11.23 7.26 26.26
CA ARG A 219 -11.64 7.32 27.68
C ARG A 219 -11.82 5.92 28.27
N ARG A 220 -11.89 5.81 29.60
CA ARG A 220 -12.33 4.56 30.27
C ARG A 220 -13.81 4.34 29.99
N ALA A 221 -14.19 3.09 29.75
CA ALA A 221 -15.57 2.67 29.59
C ALA A 221 -15.75 1.26 30.15
N GLU A 222 -16.93 0.98 30.72
CA GLU A 222 -17.32 -0.35 31.16
C GLU A 222 -17.97 -1.10 30.01
N ALA A 223 -17.26 -2.09 29.48
CA ALA A 223 -17.75 -2.98 28.46
C ALA A 223 -17.26 -4.39 28.75
N GLU A 224 -18.19 -5.33 28.79
CA GLU A 224 -17.88 -6.74 29.01
C GLU A 224 -17.77 -7.47 27.67
N GLY A 225 -16.81 -8.38 27.62
CA GLY A 225 -16.57 -9.26 26.50
C GLY A 225 -16.19 -10.64 27.00
N ARG A 226 -16.01 -11.60 26.10
CA ARG A 226 -15.62 -12.96 26.48
C ARG A 226 -14.28 -13.32 25.86
N LEU A 227 -13.28 -13.62 26.69
CA LEU A 227 -11.93 -13.92 26.22
C LEU A 227 -11.89 -15.11 25.25
N LYS A 228 -12.77 -16.10 25.43
CA LYS A 228 -12.94 -17.25 24.52
C LYS A 228 -13.28 -16.82 23.08
N ASP A 229 -13.92 -15.66 22.90
CA ASP A 229 -14.34 -15.20 21.57
C ASP A 229 -13.14 -14.71 20.72
N LEU A 230 -11.97 -14.46 21.36
CA LEU A 230 -10.70 -14.19 20.65
C LEU A 230 -10.30 -15.31 19.70
N VAL A 231 -10.76 -16.53 19.95
CA VAL A 231 -10.55 -17.66 19.02
C VAL A 231 -11.02 -17.31 17.62
N SER A 232 -12.00 -16.42 17.44
CA SER A 232 -12.52 -16.00 16.13
C SER A 232 -11.47 -15.36 15.21
N LEU A 233 -10.31 -14.94 15.75
CA LEU A 233 -9.17 -14.41 14.98
C LEU A 233 -8.24 -15.50 14.43
N TRP A 234 -8.43 -16.77 14.81
CA TRP A 234 -7.56 -17.88 14.39
C TRP A 234 -7.33 -17.98 12.87
N PRO A 235 -8.29 -17.69 11.97
CA PRO A 235 -8.04 -17.83 10.53
C PRO A 235 -7.02 -16.81 10.02
N LEU A 236 -6.97 -15.60 10.62
CA LEU A 236 -5.96 -14.60 10.30
C LEU A 236 -4.58 -15.05 10.80
N LEU A 237 -4.51 -15.59 12.02
CA LEU A 237 -3.28 -16.17 12.55
C LEU A 237 -2.80 -17.35 11.70
N ALA A 238 -3.71 -18.19 11.21
CA ALA A 238 -3.41 -19.30 10.32
C ALA A 238 -2.79 -18.80 9.00
N VAL A 239 -3.39 -17.80 8.35
CA VAL A 239 -2.80 -17.18 7.16
C VAL A 239 -1.38 -16.67 7.45
N ALA A 240 -1.22 -15.89 8.51
CA ALA A 240 0.08 -15.31 8.85
C ALA A 240 1.13 -16.40 9.08
N ALA A 241 0.82 -17.42 9.89
CA ALA A 241 1.73 -18.53 10.19
C ALA A 241 2.06 -19.37 8.94
N LEU A 242 1.05 -19.74 8.15
CA LEU A 242 1.23 -20.54 6.93
C LEU A 242 2.03 -19.79 5.86
N SER A 243 1.89 -18.45 5.80
CA SER A 243 2.66 -17.62 4.86
C SER A 243 4.17 -17.62 5.14
N LEU A 244 4.60 -18.06 6.34
CA LEU A 244 6.02 -18.19 6.68
C LEU A 244 6.69 -19.39 6.00
N ILE A 245 5.90 -20.40 5.62
CA ILE A 245 6.40 -21.71 5.14
C ILE A 245 5.88 -22.10 3.75
N ALA A 246 4.87 -21.42 3.22
CA ALA A 246 4.26 -21.72 1.94
C ALA A 246 4.04 -20.45 1.11
N PRO A 247 4.00 -20.57 -0.23
CA PRO A 247 3.51 -19.50 -1.10
C PRO A 247 2.15 -18.97 -0.64
N ILE A 248 1.90 -17.68 -0.84
CA ILE A 248 0.78 -17.02 -0.18
C ILE A 248 -0.58 -17.60 -0.63
N TYR A 249 -0.72 -17.96 -1.91
CA TYR A 249 -1.96 -18.56 -2.41
C TYR A 249 -2.26 -19.92 -1.76
N ILE A 250 -1.22 -20.72 -1.46
CA ILE A 250 -1.34 -21.99 -0.75
C ILE A 250 -1.70 -21.74 0.71
N ALA A 251 -1.02 -20.80 1.37
CA ALA A 251 -1.28 -20.45 2.76
C ALA A 251 -2.74 -20.02 2.97
N VAL A 252 -3.28 -19.19 2.07
CA VAL A 252 -4.67 -18.73 2.13
C VAL A 252 -5.65 -19.84 1.76
N ALA A 253 -5.35 -20.65 0.74
CA ALA A 253 -6.18 -21.80 0.37
C ALA A 253 -6.33 -22.77 1.55
N ALA A 254 -5.24 -23.08 2.24
CA ALA A 254 -5.24 -23.94 3.41
C ALA A 254 -6.02 -23.32 4.58
N ALA A 255 -5.82 -22.03 4.86
CA ALA A 255 -6.58 -21.33 5.90
C ALA A 255 -8.10 -21.30 5.60
N LEU A 256 -8.47 -21.05 4.34
CA LEU A 256 -9.87 -21.08 3.89
C LEU A 256 -10.45 -22.50 3.99
N ALA A 257 -9.72 -23.52 3.54
CA ALA A 257 -10.16 -24.91 3.63
C ALA A 257 -10.37 -25.34 5.09
N LEU A 258 -9.44 -24.99 5.98
CA LEU A 258 -9.58 -25.25 7.41
C LEU A 258 -10.77 -24.48 8.01
N PHE A 259 -10.98 -23.23 7.60
CA PHE A 259 -12.14 -22.44 8.03
C PHE A 259 -13.43 -23.15 7.65
N VAL A 260 -13.55 -23.60 6.40
CA VAL A 260 -14.72 -24.33 5.90
C VAL A 260 -14.92 -25.66 6.64
N ALA A 261 -13.85 -26.41 6.90
CA ALA A 261 -13.93 -27.67 7.63
C ALA A 261 -14.46 -27.49 9.07
N VAL A 262 -14.00 -26.44 9.77
CA VAL A 262 -14.40 -26.17 11.16
C VAL A 262 -15.77 -25.51 11.24
N HIS A 263 -16.07 -24.56 10.36
CA HIS A 263 -17.23 -23.68 10.48
C HIS A 263 -18.42 -24.13 9.63
N ARG A 264 -18.19 -25.01 8.65
CA ARG A 264 -19.18 -25.57 7.73
C ARG A 264 -20.18 -24.53 7.21
N PRO A 265 -19.71 -23.43 6.58
CA PRO A 265 -20.60 -22.45 5.97
C PRO A 265 -21.49 -23.14 4.93
N GLY A 266 -22.76 -22.76 4.85
CA GLY A 266 -23.69 -23.32 3.87
C GLY A 266 -23.25 -23.02 2.43
N GLY A 267 -23.66 -23.86 1.48
CA GLY A 267 -23.39 -23.68 0.05
C GLY A 267 -23.71 -22.28 -0.49
N PRO A 268 -24.85 -21.66 -0.14
CA PRO A 268 -25.17 -20.29 -0.57
C PRO A 268 -24.15 -19.24 -0.07
N ALA A 269 -23.68 -19.36 1.17
CA ALA A 269 -22.68 -18.45 1.73
C ALA A 269 -21.33 -18.60 1.01
N MET A 270 -20.97 -19.83 0.64
CA MET A 270 -19.76 -20.10 -0.15
C MET A 270 -19.85 -19.48 -1.55
N ALA A 271 -20.98 -19.68 -2.24
CA ALA A 271 -21.21 -19.11 -3.56
C ALA A 271 -21.18 -17.58 -3.51
N GLU A 272 -21.75 -16.97 -2.48
CA GLU A 272 -21.72 -15.53 -2.31
C GLU A 272 -20.30 -15.00 -2.02
N ALA A 273 -19.52 -15.69 -1.19
CA ALA A 273 -18.13 -15.34 -0.90
C ALA A 273 -17.27 -15.32 -2.18
N PHE A 274 -17.39 -16.32 -3.05
CA PHE A 274 -16.66 -16.36 -4.31
C PHE A 274 -17.21 -15.38 -5.35
N ARG A 275 -18.53 -15.19 -5.42
CA ARG A 275 -19.14 -14.15 -6.28
C ARG A 275 -18.66 -12.75 -5.89
N TYR A 276 -18.47 -12.51 -4.59
CA TYR A 276 -17.90 -11.28 -4.06
C TYR A 276 -16.40 -11.13 -4.40
N ALA A 277 -15.64 -12.22 -4.30
CA ALA A 277 -14.21 -12.24 -4.62
C ALA A 277 -13.92 -12.04 -6.11
N LEU A 278 -14.77 -12.59 -6.99
CA LEU A 278 -14.61 -12.58 -8.45
C LEU A 278 -15.26 -11.37 -9.14
N THR A 279 -15.25 -10.21 -8.49
CA THR A 279 -15.79 -8.99 -9.10
C THR A 279 -14.90 -8.53 -10.26
N PRO A 280 -15.46 -8.28 -11.47
CA PRO A 280 -14.65 -7.90 -12.65
C PRO A 280 -13.78 -6.67 -12.41
N ARG A 281 -14.28 -5.72 -11.60
CA ARG A 281 -13.56 -4.51 -11.22
C ARG A 281 -12.22 -4.81 -10.54
N ILE A 282 -12.20 -5.69 -9.54
CA ILE A 282 -10.99 -6.00 -8.78
C ILE A 282 -10.01 -6.79 -9.65
N MET A 283 -10.52 -7.73 -10.44
CA MET A 283 -9.70 -8.52 -11.37
C MET A 283 -9.03 -7.63 -12.42
N ALA A 284 -9.80 -6.74 -13.06
CA ALA A 284 -9.28 -5.80 -14.04
C ALA A 284 -8.21 -4.90 -13.44
N ILE A 285 -8.44 -4.37 -12.24
CA ILE A 285 -7.45 -3.56 -11.52
C ILE A 285 -6.11 -4.29 -11.40
N ILE A 286 -6.10 -5.55 -10.98
CA ILE A 286 -4.85 -6.30 -10.75
C ILE A 286 -4.18 -6.63 -12.08
N VAL A 287 -4.95 -7.13 -13.05
CA VAL A 287 -4.43 -7.48 -14.37
C VAL A 287 -3.78 -6.27 -15.03
N PHE A 288 -4.48 -5.14 -15.09
CA PHE A 288 -3.94 -3.92 -15.72
C PHE A 288 -2.82 -3.28 -14.89
N SER A 289 -2.78 -3.45 -13.56
CA SER A 289 -1.65 -2.99 -12.73
C SER A 289 -0.37 -3.75 -13.06
N LEU A 290 -0.46 -5.09 -13.13
CA LEU A 290 0.70 -5.94 -13.40
C LEU A 290 1.13 -5.85 -14.87
N MET A 291 0.18 -5.69 -15.79
CA MET A 291 0.47 -5.41 -17.20
C MET A 291 1.17 -4.04 -17.36
N PHE A 292 0.71 -3.00 -16.66
CA PHE A 292 1.38 -1.69 -16.65
C PHE A 292 2.81 -1.78 -16.09
N SER A 293 3.00 -2.53 -15.00
CA SER A 293 4.32 -2.80 -14.44
C SER A 293 5.24 -3.48 -15.45
N GLU A 294 4.74 -4.48 -16.18
CA GLU A 294 5.50 -5.18 -17.20
C GLU A 294 5.86 -4.26 -18.37
N TYR A 295 4.97 -3.36 -18.77
CA TYR A 295 5.29 -2.37 -19.81
C TYR A 295 6.37 -1.40 -19.36
N ILE A 296 6.29 -0.89 -18.13
CA ILE A 296 7.31 -0.01 -17.54
C ILE A 296 8.68 -0.72 -17.55
N ARG A 297 8.72 -1.99 -17.13
CA ARG A 297 9.93 -2.81 -17.16
C ARG A 297 10.45 -3.01 -18.59
N ALA A 298 9.60 -3.42 -19.52
CA ALA A 298 9.97 -3.70 -20.91
C ALA A 298 10.45 -2.45 -21.66
N SER A 299 9.97 -1.27 -21.27
CA SER A 299 10.38 0.03 -21.82
C SER A 299 11.72 0.55 -21.29
N GLY A 300 12.24 -0.01 -20.19
CA GLY A 300 13.47 0.47 -19.55
C GLY A 300 13.32 1.76 -18.74
N LEU A 301 12.08 2.21 -18.48
CA LEU A 301 11.80 3.44 -17.74
C LEU A 301 12.34 3.38 -16.30
N SER A 302 12.29 2.21 -15.66
CA SER A 302 12.70 2.05 -14.27
C SER A 302 14.20 2.27 -14.08
N GLU A 303 15.01 1.70 -14.98
CA GLU A 303 16.47 1.85 -15.01
C GLU A 303 16.86 3.30 -15.32
N LEU A 304 16.13 3.93 -16.26
CA LEU A 304 16.28 5.34 -16.56
C LEU A 304 16.08 6.22 -15.33
N LEU A 305 14.94 6.08 -14.63
CA LEU A 305 14.64 6.89 -13.46
C LEU A 305 15.64 6.66 -12.34
N ALA A 306 16.04 5.40 -12.12
CA ALA A 306 17.06 5.07 -11.13
C ALA A 306 18.40 5.76 -11.42
N SER A 307 18.83 5.79 -12.69
CA SER A 307 20.09 6.45 -13.10
C SER A 307 20.06 7.98 -12.97
N ARG A 308 18.88 8.60 -13.05
CA ARG A 308 18.70 10.06 -13.04
C ARG A 308 18.40 10.64 -11.67
N LEU A 309 17.75 9.89 -10.80
CA LEU A 309 17.34 10.38 -9.49
C LEU A 309 18.53 10.62 -8.56
N GLY A 310 19.60 9.82 -8.65
CA GLY A 310 20.82 10.01 -7.87
C GLY A 310 20.54 10.26 -6.37
N ALA A 311 20.99 11.40 -5.85
CA ALA A 311 20.76 11.81 -4.45
C ALA A 311 19.29 12.06 -4.09
N ALA A 312 18.41 12.30 -5.06
CA ALA A 312 16.97 12.50 -4.84
C ALA A 312 16.18 11.19 -4.70
N ALA A 313 16.82 10.03 -4.88
CA ALA A 313 16.15 8.73 -4.82
C ALA A 313 15.34 8.48 -3.51
N PRO A 314 15.83 8.81 -2.30
CA PRO A 314 15.04 8.63 -1.08
C PRO A 314 13.80 9.53 -1.03
N LEU A 315 13.91 10.76 -1.54
CA LEU A 315 12.79 11.69 -1.61
C LEU A 315 11.75 11.21 -2.63
N ALA A 316 12.19 10.75 -3.80
CA ALA A 316 11.30 10.19 -4.82
C ALA A 316 10.58 8.92 -4.33
N ALA A 317 11.30 8.05 -3.60
CA ALA A 317 10.73 6.87 -2.97
C ALA A 317 9.57 7.21 -2.05
N PHE A 318 9.63 8.32 -1.29
CA PHE A 318 8.51 8.78 -0.47
C PHE A 318 7.44 9.53 -1.28
N LEU A 319 7.86 10.55 -2.04
CA LEU A 319 6.99 11.58 -2.59
C LEU A 319 6.13 11.05 -3.74
N VAL A 320 6.68 10.18 -4.60
CA VAL A 320 5.91 9.67 -5.75
C VAL A 320 4.76 8.76 -5.28
N PRO A 321 4.98 7.74 -4.41
CA PRO A 321 3.88 6.98 -3.82
C PRO A 321 2.90 7.85 -3.03
N PHE A 322 3.39 8.86 -2.30
CA PHE A 322 2.53 9.80 -1.56
C PHE A 322 1.58 10.56 -2.49
N LEU A 323 2.10 11.15 -3.57
CA LEU A 323 1.28 11.92 -4.51
C LEU A 323 0.28 11.02 -5.25
N VAL A 324 0.69 9.82 -5.66
CA VAL A 324 -0.21 8.84 -6.28
C VAL A 324 -1.32 8.41 -5.31
N GLY A 325 -0.96 8.08 -4.08
CA GLY A 325 -1.92 7.70 -3.04
C GLY A 325 -2.91 8.83 -2.73
N LEU A 326 -2.42 10.06 -2.60
CA LEU A 326 -3.22 11.25 -2.34
C LEU A 326 -4.20 11.54 -3.48
N ALA A 327 -3.72 11.49 -4.72
CA ALA A 327 -4.51 11.80 -5.90
C ALA A 327 -5.58 10.75 -6.19
N THR A 328 -5.32 9.48 -5.90
CA THR A 328 -6.24 8.39 -6.22
C THR A 328 -7.17 8.01 -5.07
N GLY A 329 -6.71 8.12 -3.82
CA GLY A 329 -7.46 7.66 -2.65
C GLY A 329 -7.72 6.16 -2.64
N VAL A 330 -6.92 5.37 -3.36
CA VAL A 330 -7.06 3.91 -3.44
C VAL A 330 -5.78 3.27 -2.91
N GLU A 331 -5.90 2.34 -1.97
CA GLU A 331 -4.73 1.86 -1.21
C GLU A 331 -3.65 1.22 -2.07
N PHE A 332 -4.00 0.36 -3.01
CA PHE A 332 -2.99 -0.39 -3.77
C PHE A 332 -2.44 0.37 -4.98
N THR A 333 -3.00 1.52 -5.36
CA THR A 333 -2.58 2.23 -6.58
C THR A 333 -1.17 2.79 -6.47
N PHE A 334 -0.70 3.15 -5.28
CA PHE A 334 0.70 3.54 -5.12
C PHE A 334 1.64 2.37 -5.45
N ALA A 335 1.29 1.14 -5.05
CA ALA A 335 2.09 -0.04 -5.39
C ALA A 335 1.98 -0.40 -6.88
N ALA A 336 0.81 -0.18 -7.49
CA ALA A 336 0.58 -0.45 -8.91
C ALA A 336 1.22 0.59 -9.85
N LEU A 337 1.26 1.86 -9.46
CA LEU A 337 1.65 2.97 -10.35
C LEU A 337 3.00 3.58 -10.01
N ALA A 338 3.30 3.74 -8.71
CA ALA A 338 4.53 4.40 -8.29
C ALA A 338 5.71 3.43 -8.14
N PHE A 339 5.45 2.17 -7.76
CA PHE A 339 6.55 1.23 -7.52
C PHE A 339 7.20 0.66 -8.78
N PRO A 340 6.50 0.31 -9.87
CA PRO A 340 7.18 -0.19 -11.07
C PRO A 340 8.29 0.73 -11.61
N PRO A 341 8.06 2.05 -11.80
CA PRO A 341 9.10 2.96 -12.29
C PRO A 341 10.21 3.22 -11.26
N LEU A 342 9.96 2.91 -9.98
CA LEU A 342 10.93 3.06 -8.90
C LEU A 342 11.58 1.74 -8.48
N ALA A 343 11.22 0.61 -9.10
CA ALA A 343 11.57 -0.72 -8.62
C ALA A 343 13.08 -0.90 -8.29
N PRO A 344 14.03 -0.41 -9.12
CA PRO A 344 15.46 -0.52 -8.81
C PRO A 344 15.92 0.27 -7.58
N LEU A 345 15.09 1.19 -7.07
CA LEU A 345 15.37 2.01 -5.89
C LEU A 345 14.77 1.42 -4.61
N LEU A 346 13.83 0.46 -4.73
CA LEU A 346 13.00 -0.04 -3.63
C LEU A 346 13.56 -1.32 -3.00
N HIS A 347 14.84 -1.31 -2.67
CA HIS A 347 15.51 -2.41 -1.97
C HIS A 347 15.74 -2.09 -0.49
N GLY A 348 15.66 -3.12 0.36
CA GLY A 348 15.82 -2.99 1.80
C GLY A 348 14.82 -1.99 2.39
N TYR A 349 15.24 -1.26 3.43
CA TYR A 349 14.36 -0.35 4.17
C TYR A 349 13.92 0.92 3.41
N ARG A 350 14.44 1.16 2.19
CA ARG A 350 13.86 2.20 1.31
C ARG A 350 12.43 1.84 0.92
N LEU A 351 12.09 0.55 0.86
CA LEU A 351 10.73 0.12 0.61
C LEU A 351 9.77 0.56 1.74
N ALA A 352 10.23 0.60 2.99
CA ALA A 352 9.43 1.14 4.09
C ALA A 352 9.13 2.63 3.92
N VAL A 353 10.09 3.42 3.43
CA VAL A 353 9.88 4.85 3.12
C VAL A 353 8.82 5.00 2.03
N ALA A 354 8.87 4.14 1.01
CA ALA A 354 7.90 4.15 -0.08
C ALA A 354 6.49 3.73 0.35
N PHE A 355 6.38 2.68 1.17
CA PHE A 355 5.11 2.29 1.79
C PHE A 355 4.57 3.37 2.73
N LEU A 356 5.41 4.04 3.50
CA LEU A 356 4.98 5.13 4.38
C LEU A 356 4.44 6.31 3.55
N GLY A 357 5.13 6.68 2.48
CA GLY A 357 4.66 7.70 1.54
C GLY A 357 3.30 7.35 0.96
N GLY A 358 3.18 6.15 0.38
CA GLY A 358 1.92 5.64 -0.17
C GLY A 358 0.79 5.60 0.86
N PHE A 359 1.05 5.06 2.04
CA PHE A 359 0.12 5.02 3.18
C PHE A 359 -0.37 6.42 3.54
N LEU A 360 0.54 7.37 3.81
CA LEU A 360 0.16 8.73 4.21
C LEU A 360 -0.60 9.48 3.10
N GLY A 361 -0.21 9.26 1.84
CA GLY A 361 -0.92 9.82 0.69
C GLY A 361 -2.37 9.37 0.67
N VAL A 362 -2.61 8.05 0.73
CA VAL A 362 -3.96 7.48 0.75
C VAL A 362 -4.74 7.96 1.98
N MET A 363 -4.11 7.97 3.15
CA MET A 363 -4.74 8.37 4.40
C MET A 363 -5.22 9.83 4.38
N LEU A 364 -4.54 10.70 3.63
CA LEU A 364 -4.93 12.11 3.46
C LEU A 364 -5.82 12.39 2.25
N SER A 365 -6.15 11.38 1.45
CA SER A 365 -6.98 11.57 0.28
C SER A 365 -8.46 11.77 0.67
N PRO A 366 -9.10 12.88 0.25
CA PRO A 366 -10.54 13.09 0.47
C PRO A 366 -11.40 12.16 -0.38
N ALA A 367 -10.82 11.52 -1.40
CA ALA A 367 -11.50 10.57 -2.26
C ALA A 367 -11.52 9.14 -1.68
N HIS A 368 -10.76 8.89 -0.60
CA HIS A 368 -10.65 7.55 -0.06
C HIS A 368 -11.96 7.07 0.57
N SER A 369 -12.46 5.93 0.10
CA SER A 369 -13.79 5.45 0.45
C SER A 369 -13.94 5.10 1.93
N CYS A 370 -12.91 4.58 2.58
CA CYS A 370 -12.98 4.30 4.02
C CYS A 370 -13.10 5.57 4.86
N PHE A 371 -12.48 6.67 4.42
CA PHE A 371 -12.58 7.98 5.05
C PHE A 371 -14.03 8.48 4.93
N VAL A 372 -14.54 8.58 3.71
CA VAL A 372 -15.92 9.04 3.42
C VAL A 372 -16.96 8.22 4.19
N LEU A 373 -16.89 6.88 4.09
CA LEU A 373 -17.86 6.01 4.76
C LEU A 373 -17.81 6.14 6.28
N THR A 374 -16.62 6.29 6.87
CA THR A 374 -16.53 6.42 8.33
C THR A 374 -16.99 7.80 8.80
N THR A 375 -16.74 8.87 8.04
CA THR A 375 -17.17 10.23 8.40
C THR A 375 -18.68 10.35 8.24
N ASP A 376 -19.24 9.74 7.20
CA ASP A 376 -20.67 9.74 6.93
C ASP A 376 -21.45 8.92 7.96
N TYR A 377 -20.87 7.81 8.43
CA TYR A 377 -21.47 6.99 9.48
C TYR A 377 -21.50 7.73 10.82
N TYR A 378 -20.36 8.26 11.26
CA TYR A 378 -20.26 8.97 12.55
C TYR A 378 -20.72 10.43 12.52
N LYS A 379 -21.21 10.92 11.37
CA LYS A 379 -21.64 12.31 11.16
C LYS A 379 -20.56 13.31 11.59
N ALA A 380 -19.32 13.03 11.18
CA ALA A 380 -18.15 13.81 11.56
C ALA A 380 -17.82 14.89 10.52
N GLU A 381 -17.53 16.09 11.00
CA GLU A 381 -17.01 17.18 10.15
C GLU A 381 -15.61 16.86 9.64
N TYR A 382 -15.40 16.97 8.33
CA TYR A 382 -14.14 16.59 7.69
C TYR A 382 -12.96 17.37 8.28
N ARG A 383 -13.13 18.67 8.52
CA ARG A 383 -12.11 19.55 9.08
C ARG A 383 -11.52 19.02 10.39
N ASP A 384 -12.37 18.50 11.27
CA ASP A 384 -11.94 18.04 12.59
C ASP A 384 -11.27 16.67 12.52
N VAL A 385 -11.72 15.80 11.61
CA VAL A 385 -11.03 14.53 11.34
C VAL A 385 -9.65 14.81 10.71
N TYR A 386 -9.56 15.72 9.74
CA TYR A 386 -8.29 16.11 9.12
C TYR A 386 -7.29 16.68 10.13
N ARG A 387 -7.76 17.41 11.14
CA ARG A 387 -6.90 17.89 12.23
C ARG A 387 -6.20 16.73 12.96
N LEU A 388 -6.91 15.62 13.19
CA LEU A 388 -6.36 14.41 13.79
C LEU A 388 -5.46 13.64 12.81
N LEU A 389 -5.86 13.54 11.53
CA LEU A 389 -5.06 12.88 10.49
C LEU A 389 -3.73 13.58 10.24
N ILE A 390 -3.70 14.91 10.20
CA ILE A 390 -2.46 15.68 10.04
C ILE A 390 -1.55 15.47 11.26
N ARG A 391 -2.10 15.47 12.48
CA ARG A 391 -1.32 15.15 13.69
C ARG A 391 -0.72 13.75 13.62
N ALA A 392 -1.50 12.77 13.15
CA ALA A 392 -1.02 11.40 12.99
C ALA A 392 0.03 11.27 11.88
N MET A 393 -0.13 11.99 10.76
CA MET A 393 0.91 12.07 9.71
C MET A 393 2.22 12.60 10.28
N LEU A 394 2.18 13.74 11.00
CA LEU A 394 3.38 14.32 11.60
C LEU A 394 4.02 13.37 12.63
N ALA A 395 3.20 12.68 13.44
CA ALA A 395 3.69 11.67 14.37
C ALA A 395 4.30 10.46 13.65
N ALA A 396 3.74 10.02 12.53
CA ALA A 396 4.26 8.92 11.73
C ALA A 396 5.60 9.28 11.08
N LEU A 397 5.74 10.50 10.55
CA LEU A 397 7.01 11.00 10.02
C LEU A 397 8.06 11.11 11.11
N ALA A 398 7.70 11.64 12.29
CA ALA A 398 8.60 11.76 13.43
C ALA A 398 9.05 10.39 13.97
N ALA A 399 8.18 9.37 13.97
CA ALA A 399 8.52 8.01 14.37
C ALA A 399 9.33 7.26 13.30
N GLY A 400 9.02 7.49 12.02
CA GLY A 400 9.63 6.79 10.89
C GLY A 400 11.05 7.25 10.59
N LEU A 401 11.32 8.56 10.55
CA LEU A 401 12.62 9.10 10.15
C LEU A 401 13.81 8.55 10.96
N PRO A 402 13.79 8.53 12.31
CA PRO A 402 14.87 7.96 13.10
C PRO A 402 15.03 6.45 12.89
N LEU A 403 13.90 5.74 12.76
CA LEU A 403 13.87 4.30 12.55
C LEU A 403 14.49 3.93 11.19
N PHE A 404 14.16 4.67 10.13
CA PHE A 404 14.76 4.47 8.81
C PHE A 404 16.25 4.79 8.79
N TRP A 405 16.68 5.83 9.50
CA TRP A 405 18.10 6.19 9.59
C TRP A 405 18.90 5.12 10.32
N ALA A 406 18.41 4.64 11.46
CA ALA A 406 19.04 3.58 12.24
C ALA A 406 19.13 2.27 11.45
N LEU A 407 18.05 1.87 10.76
CA LEU A 407 18.01 0.64 9.96
C LEU A 407 18.85 0.75 8.68
N GLY A 408 18.92 1.94 8.07
CA GLY A 408 19.79 2.20 6.92
C GLY A 408 21.28 2.12 7.26
N ALA A 409 21.67 2.45 8.49
CA ALA A 409 23.05 2.28 8.96
C ALA A 409 23.43 0.80 9.19
N LEU A 410 22.44 -0.05 9.48
CA LEU A 410 22.62 -1.48 9.77
C LEU A 410 22.57 -2.37 8.52
N SER A 411 22.15 -1.84 7.37
CA SER A 411 22.13 -2.54 6.09
C SER A 411 22.75 -1.65 5.02
N PRO A 412 24.09 -1.52 4.99
CA PRO A 412 24.76 -0.95 3.82
C PRO A 412 24.39 -1.80 2.60
N ALA A 413 23.93 -1.11 1.56
CA ALA A 413 23.37 -1.65 0.34
C ALA A 413 24.26 -2.72 -0.33
#